data_AF-A0A2D4KIY0-F1
#
_entry.id   AF-A0A2D4KIY0-F1
#
_cell.length_a   1.000
_cell.length_b   1.000
_cell.length_c   1.000
_cell.angle_alpha   90.00
_cell.angle_beta   90.00
_cell.angle_gamma   90.00
#
_symmetry.space_group_name_H-M   'P 1'
#
loop_
_entity.id
_entity.type
_entity.pdbx_description
1 polymer ?
#
loop_
_entity_poly.entity_id
_entity_poly.type
_entity_poly.pdbx_seq_one_letter_code
_entity_poly.pdbx_strand_id
1 'polypeptide(L)'
;MKLSKIKLPYFMNELTLTELDMGIALPKILQAYKPTIDYKGLWIDLEILYNGSFLMTLETKMNLTKLGKEPLGEALKSGEFGKEGFRPRAYYLADSDEESSSAGSSEEDDVPEASGS
;
A
#
# COMPACT_ATOMS: atom_id res chain seq x y z
N MET A 1 1.24 16.14 -7.96
CA MET A 1 2.32 15.30 -7.39
C MET A 1 1.78 13.89 -7.12
N LYS A 2 2.60 12.84 -6.93
CA LYS A 2 2.06 11.47 -6.65
C LYS A 2 1.12 11.45 -5.42
N LEU A 3 1.42 12.24 -4.38
CA LEU A 3 0.59 12.35 -3.19
C LEU A 3 -0.80 12.96 -3.44
N SER A 4 -1.00 13.78 -4.48
CA SER A 4 -2.34 14.33 -4.75
C SER A 4 -3.31 13.32 -5.37
N LYS A 5 -2.82 12.10 -5.69
CA LYS A 5 -3.62 11.03 -6.28
C LYS A 5 -4.11 10.00 -5.25
N ILE A 6 -3.61 10.05 -4.02
CA ILE A 6 -4.03 9.10 -2.98
C ILE A 6 -5.37 9.53 -2.40
N LYS A 7 -6.19 8.56 -1.98
CA LYS A 7 -7.42 8.85 -1.23
C LYS A 7 -7.03 9.24 0.19
N LEU A 8 -7.30 10.48 0.58
CA LEU A 8 -7.10 10.95 1.95
C LEU A 8 -8.22 10.44 2.87
N PRO A 9 -7.91 10.14 4.14
CA PRO A 9 -8.94 9.91 5.16
C PRO A 9 -9.90 11.10 5.27
N TYR A 10 -11.16 10.88 5.64
CA TYR A 10 -12.21 11.91 5.66
C TYR A 10 -11.93 13.09 6.61
N PHE A 11 -11.14 12.86 7.65
CA PHE A 11 -10.70 13.88 8.60
C PHE A 11 -9.43 14.60 8.16
N MET A 12 -8.81 14.22 7.05
CA MET A 12 -7.60 14.83 6.52
C MET A 12 -7.96 15.60 5.25
N ASN A 13 -7.79 16.92 5.28
CA ASN A 13 -8.16 17.78 4.16
C ASN A 13 -7.06 17.78 3.09
N GLU A 14 -5.80 17.81 3.52
CA GLU A 14 -4.64 18.00 2.66
C GLU A 14 -3.44 17.18 3.16
N LEU A 15 -2.61 16.74 2.23
CA LEU A 15 -1.32 16.10 2.48
C LEU A 15 -0.36 16.51 1.35
N THR A 16 0.69 17.25 1.69
CA THR A 16 1.61 17.87 0.74
C THR A 16 3.04 17.55 1.12
N LEU A 17 3.85 17.22 0.12
CA LEU A 17 5.31 17.16 0.26
C LEU A 17 5.86 18.58 0.09
N THR A 18 6.46 19.14 1.13
CA THR A 18 7.01 20.50 1.12
C THR A 18 8.52 20.51 0.89
N GLU A 19 9.22 19.50 1.40
CA GLU A 19 10.67 19.37 1.27
C GLU A 19 11.07 17.91 1.07
N LEU A 20 12.06 17.71 0.21
CA LEU A 20 12.71 16.43 -0.03
C LEU A 20 14.20 16.69 -0.21
N ASP A 21 15.02 16.16 0.70
CA ASP A 21 16.47 16.26 0.66
C ASP A 21 17.08 14.85 0.63
N MET A 22 17.93 14.56 -0.35
CA MET A 22 18.66 13.28 -0.45
C MET A 22 20.02 13.35 0.28
N GLY A 23 20.36 14.49 0.88
CA GLY A 23 21.67 14.73 1.45
C GLY A 23 22.77 14.73 0.38
N ILE A 24 23.98 14.36 0.79
CA ILE A 24 25.19 14.46 -0.04
C ILE A 24 25.65 13.12 -0.63
N ALA A 25 24.98 12.02 -0.27
CA ALA A 25 25.36 10.69 -0.72
C ALA A 25 25.01 10.52 -2.20
N LEU A 26 25.92 9.95 -2.98
CA LEU A 26 25.69 9.67 -4.40
C LEU A 26 25.24 8.21 -4.57
N PRO A 27 24.19 7.95 -5.39
CA PRO A 27 23.83 6.59 -5.76
C PRO A 27 24.97 5.94 -6.56
N LYS A 28 25.21 4.66 -6.28
CA LYS A 28 26.22 3.85 -6.97
C LYS A 28 25.53 2.98 -8.01
N ILE A 29 26.03 3.01 -9.24
CA ILE A 29 25.66 2.01 -10.25
C ILE A 29 26.49 0.77 -9.97
N LEU A 30 25.84 -0.33 -9.64
CA LEU A 30 26.50 -1.62 -9.38
C LEU A 30 26.75 -2.37 -10.69
N GLN A 31 25.74 -2.38 -11.57
CA GLN A 31 25.79 -3.10 -12.82
C GLN A 31 24.99 -2.37 -13.90
N ALA A 32 25.46 -2.47 -15.14
CA ALA A 32 24.72 -2.07 -16.33
C ALA A 32 24.49 -3.31 -17.20
N TYR A 33 23.27 -3.47 -17.70
CA TYR A 33 22.93 -4.60 -18.57
C TYR A 33 23.00 -4.19 -20.05
N LYS A 34 22.82 -5.18 -20.94
CA LYS A 34 22.89 -4.96 -22.37
C LYS A 34 21.84 -3.93 -22.80
N PRO A 35 22.25 -2.81 -23.42
CA PRO A 35 21.30 -1.82 -23.89
C PRO A 35 20.44 -2.38 -25.03
N THR A 36 19.20 -1.90 -25.13
CA THR A 36 18.28 -2.24 -26.21
C THR A 36 17.80 -0.97 -26.91
N ILE A 37 17.51 -1.06 -28.20
CA ILE A 37 17.03 0.08 -29.00
C ILE A 37 15.70 -0.28 -29.66
N ASP A 38 14.73 0.63 -29.57
CA ASP A 38 13.45 0.52 -30.22
C ASP A 38 13.09 1.83 -30.95
N TYR A 39 11.85 1.93 -31.46
CA TYR A 39 11.37 3.12 -32.15
C TYR A 39 11.22 4.35 -31.22
N LYS A 40 11.25 4.16 -29.89
CA LYS A 40 11.17 5.24 -28.89
C LYS A 40 12.54 5.70 -28.43
N GLY A 41 13.56 4.86 -28.52
CA GLY A 41 14.95 5.23 -28.26
C GLY A 41 15.80 4.11 -27.67
N LEU A 42 16.85 4.52 -26.97
CA LEU A 42 17.81 3.65 -26.28
C LEU A 42 17.36 3.40 -24.85
N TRP A 43 17.31 2.14 -24.46
CA TRP A 43 16.99 1.67 -23.12
C TRP A 43 18.21 1.01 -22.49
N ILE A 44 18.42 1.28 -21.22
CA ILE A 44 19.52 0.72 -20.43
C ILE A 44 18.95 0.31 -19.08
N ASP A 45 19.06 -0.98 -18.75
CA ASP A 45 18.76 -1.45 -17.40
C ASP A 45 20.00 -1.24 -16.53
N LEU A 46 19.79 -0.67 -15.33
CA LEU A 46 20.85 -0.38 -14.37
C LEU A 46 20.46 -0.93 -13.00
N GLU A 47 21.41 -1.62 -12.36
CA GLU A 47 21.32 -1.92 -10.94
C GLU A 47 21.94 -0.76 -10.15
N ILE A 48 21.14 -0.11 -9.31
CA ILE A 48 21.55 1.07 -8.56
C ILE A 48 21.39 0.80 -7.06
N LEU A 49 22.48 1.02 -6.32
CA LEU A 49 22.49 0.99 -4.87
C LEU A 49 22.61 2.42 -4.34
N TYR A 50 21.63 2.83 -3.55
CA TYR A 50 21.70 4.08 -2.80
C TYR A 50 21.88 3.78 -1.32
N ASN A 51 23.05 4.11 -0.78
CA ASN A 51 23.37 3.97 0.65
C ASN A 51 23.57 5.35 1.27
N GLY A 52 22.50 6.14 1.24
CA GLY A 52 22.41 7.44 1.86
C GLY A 52 21.11 7.59 2.63
N SER A 53 20.93 8.72 3.29
CA SER A 53 19.65 9.10 3.88
C SER A 53 18.76 9.79 2.85
N PHE A 54 17.47 9.87 3.14
CA PHE A 54 16.62 10.89 2.58
C PHE A 54 15.81 11.52 3.73
N LEU A 55 15.61 12.82 3.67
CA LEU A 55 14.74 13.58 4.54
C LEU A 55 13.52 14.03 3.75
N MET A 56 12.36 13.85 4.34
CA MET A 56 11.09 14.18 3.71
C MET A 56 10.21 14.92 4.72
N THR A 57 9.83 16.15 4.39
CA THR A 57 8.90 16.94 5.19
C THR A 57 7.52 16.90 4.55
N LEU A 58 6.56 16.38 5.32
CA LEU A 58 5.16 16.31 4.94
C LEU A 58 4.36 17.32 5.75
N GLU A 59 3.60 18.15 5.07
CA GLU A 59 2.60 19.01 5.67
C GLU A 59 1.21 18.37 5.52
N THR A 60 0.43 18.36 6.60
CA THR A 60 -0.95 17.86 6.56
C THR A 60 -1.89 18.80 7.30
N LYS A 61 -3.11 18.89 6.80
CA LYS A 61 -4.19 19.66 7.43
C LYS A 61 -5.29 18.74 7.91
N MET A 62 -5.41 18.59 9.23
CA MET A 62 -6.43 17.76 9.84
C MET A 62 -7.68 18.58 10.19
N ASN A 63 -8.85 17.96 10.04
CA ASN A 63 -10.14 18.47 10.48
C ASN A 63 -10.50 17.82 11.82
N LEU A 64 -10.21 18.52 12.92
CA LEU A 64 -10.48 18.04 14.27
C LEU A 64 -11.97 17.83 14.57
N THR A 65 -12.86 18.51 13.86
CA THR A 65 -14.31 18.33 14.05
C THR A 65 -14.84 17.04 13.45
N LYS A 66 -14.11 16.47 12.48
CA LYS A 66 -14.35 15.15 11.89
C LYS A 66 -13.55 14.06 12.60
N LEU A 67 -12.45 14.40 13.28
CA LEU A 67 -11.62 13.46 14.01
C LEU A 67 -12.41 12.78 15.15
N GLY A 68 -12.38 11.44 15.21
CA GLY A 68 -13.08 10.65 16.25
C GLY A 68 -14.59 10.52 16.05
N LYS A 69 -15.16 11.14 15.01
CA LYS A 69 -16.52 10.85 14.56
C LYS A 69 -16.42 9.81 13.47
N GLU A 70 -16.64 8.54 13.82
CA GLU A 70 -16.80 7.52 12.79
C GLU A 70 -17.84 8.02 11.77
N PRO A 71 -17.61 7.79 10.46
CA PRO A 71 -18.58 8.14 9.44
C PRO A 71 -19.79 7.23 9.64
N LEU A 72 -20.72 7.68 10.48
CA LEU A 72 -21.99 7.03 10.79
C LEU A 72 -22.84 6.79 9.52
N GLY A 73 -22.43 7.33 8.37
CA GLY A 73 -23.16 7.34 7.11
C GLY A 73 -22.75 6.33 6.03
N GLU A 74 -21.69 5.53 6.22
CA GLU A 74 -21.29 4.53 5.20
C GLU A 74 -21.43 3.06 5.65
N ALA A 75 -21.58 2.79 6.95
CA ALA A 75 -21.95 1.47 7.46
C ALA A 75 -23.48 1.22 7.49
N LEU A 76 -24.31 2.25 7.28
CA LEU A 76 -25.78 2.16 7.31
C LEU A 76 -26.44 1.95 5.93
N LYS A 77 -25.69 1.49 4.93
CA LYS A 77 -26.30 0.98 3.67
C LYS A 77 -26.54 -0.53 3.66
N SER A 78 -26.51 -1.18 4.82
CA SER A 78 -27.01 -2.54 4.97
C SER A 78 -27.98 -2.60 6.15
N GLY A 79 -29.27 -2.70 5.84
CA GLY A 79 -30.31 -3.18 6.76
C GLY A 79 -30.91 -2.13 7.69
N GLU A 80 -32.16 -1.75 7.39
CA GLU A 80 -33.13 -1.40 8.42
C GLU A 80 -33.12 -2.48 9.53
N PHE A 81 -33.10 -2.09 10.80
CA PHE A 81 -33.91 -2.63 11.90
C PHE A 81 -33.36 -2.16 13.25
N GLY A 82 -34.26 -1.64 14.10
CA GLY A 82 -34.11 -1.80 15.54
C GLY A 82 -33.83 -0.52 16.33
N LYS A 83 -34.72 -0.27 17.28
CA LYS A 83 -34.66 0.80 18.28
C LYS A 83 -33.61 0.47 19.36
N GLU A 84 -33.28 1.51 20.13
CA GLU A 84 -32.68 1.47 21.48
C GLU A 84 -31.17 1.27 21.60
N GLY A 85 -30.54 2.21 22.31
CA GLY A 85 -29.34 1.93 23.09
C GLY A 85 -28.12 2.81 22.80
N PHE A 86 -28.13 4.03 23.33
CA PHE A 86 -26.88 4.75 23.61
C PHE A 86 -26.18 4.01 24.77
N ARG A 87 -25.21 3.13 24.46
CA ARG A 87 -24.22 2.68 25.43
C ARG A 87 -22.82 2.76 24.81
N PRO A 88 -21.91 3.58 25.36
CA PRO A 88 -20.51 3.49 24.99
C PRO A 88 -19.96 2.19 25.58
N ARG A 89 -19.82 1.16 24.73
CA ARG A 89 -19.21 -0.11 25.13
C ARG A 89 -17.72 0.11 25.29
N ALA A 90 -17.30 0.21 26.55
CA ALA A 90 -15.90 0.16 26.94
C ALA A 90 -15.21 -1.08 26.35
N TYR A 91 -13.98 -0.85 25.88
CA TYR A 91 -12.91 -1.79 25.61
C TYR A 91 -13.05 -3.17 26.28
N TYR A 92 -13.13 -4.22 25.45
CA TYR A 92 -12.67 -5.58 25.69
C TYR A 92 -12.26 -6.08 24.29
N LEU A 93 -11.01 -5.91 23.83
CA LEU A 93 -9.83 -6.72 24.13
C LEU A 93 -10.12 -8.23 24.17
N ALA A 94 -9.57 -8.92 23.17
CA ALA A 94 -9.45 -10.36 22.99
C ALA A 94 -10.71 -11.13 22.56
N ASP A 95 -10.83 -11.34 21.25
CA ASP A 95 -10.86 -12.71 20.72
C ASP A 95 -10.04 -12.69 19.43
N SER A 96 -8.79 -13.13 19.53
CA SER A 96 -7.99 -13.55 18.38
C SER A 96 -8.35 -15.01 18.13
N ASP A 97 -9.39 -15.25 17.34
CA ASP A 97 -9.55 -16.51 16.65
C ASP A 97 -8.49 -16.59 15.55
N GLU A 98 -7.39 -17.27 15.88
CA GLU A 98 -6.32 -17.60 14.95
C GLU A 98 -6.87 -18.55 13.87
N GLU A 99 -7.35 -18.01 12.75
CA GLU A 99 -7.60 -18.82 11.55
C GLU A 99 -6.25 -19.15 10.89
N SER A 100 -5.63 -20.24 11.35
CA SER A 100 -4.48 -20.84 10.69
C SER A 100 -4.96 -21.56 9.43
N SER A 101 -4.96 -20.86 8.30
CA SER A 101 -5.13 -21.48 6.98
C SER A 101 -3.76 -21.69 6.33
N SER A 102 -3.22 -22.89 6.53
CA SER A 102 -2.06 -23.41 5.81
C SER A 102 -2.47 -23.74 4.37
N ALA A 103 -2.04 -22.94 3.40
CA ALA A 103 -2.19 -23.27 1.99
C ALA A 103 -1.42 -24.55 1.67
N GLY A 104 -2.12 -25.56 1.12
CA GLY A 104 -1.56 -26.86 0.78
C GLY A 104 -0.53 -26.76 -0.35
N SER A 105 0.64 -27.33 -0.12
CA SER A 105 1.59 -27.76 -1.15
C SER A 105 1.47 -29.27 -1.32
N SER A 106 1.39 -29.77 -2.55
CA SER A 106 2.18 -30.91 -3.03
C SER A 106 1.98 -31.08 -4.54
N GLU A 107 3.09 -30.98 -5.27
CA GLU A 107 3.29 -31.47 -6.62
C GLU A 107 3.08 -32.99 -6.71
N GLU A 108 2.42 -33.43 -7.79
CA GLU A 108 2.69 -34.71 -8.42
C GLU A 108 2.53 -34.57 -9.94
N ASP A 109 3.67 -34.71 -10.63
CA ASP A 109 3.78 -34.95 -12.06
C ASP A 109 2.98 -36.19 -12.47
N ASP A 110 2.16 -36.10 -13.52
CA ASP A 110 1.73 -37.29 -14.26
C ASP A 110 1.77 -37.01 -15.77
N VAL A 111 2.67 -37.75 -16.42
CA VAL A 111 2.93 -37.77 -17.87
C VAL A 111 1.86 -38.62 -18.55
N PRO A 112 1.39 -38.22 -19.75
CA PRO A 112 1.03 -39.22 -20.73
C PRO A 112 1.90 -39.08 -21.99
N GLU A 113 2.65 -40.15 -22.28
CA GLU A 113 3.12 -40.48 -23.62
C GLU A 113 1.92 -40.46 -24.58
N ALA A 114 2.04 -39.69 -25.67
CA ALA A 114 1.20 -39.87 -26.84
C ALA A 114 2.10 -39.86 -28.09
N SER A 115 2.27 -41.06 -28.63
CA SER A 115 2.83 -41.41 -29.92
C SER A 115 2.24 -40.59 -31.07
N GLY A 116 3.05 -40.25 -32.06
CA GLY A 116 2.54 -39.72 -33.33
C GLY A 116 3.65 -39.41 -34.32
N SER A 117 3.78 -40.29 -35.31
CA SER A 117 4.66 -40.26 -36.48
C SER A 117 4.55 -39.00 -37.35
#